data_AF-A0A7S2W793-F1
#
_entry.id   AF-A0A7S2W793-F1
#
_cell.length_a   1.000
_cell.length_b   1.000
_cell.length_c   1.000
_cell.angle_alpha   90.00
_cell.angle_beta   90.00
_cell.angle_gamma   90.00
#
_symmetry.space_group_name_H-M   'P 1'
#
loop_
_entity.id
_entity.type
_entity.pdbx_description
1 polymer ?
#
loop_
_entity_poly.entity_id
_entity_poly.type
_entity_poly.pdbx_seq_one_letter_code
_entity_poly.pdbx_strand_id
1 'polypeptide(L)'
;DSLAGRILDAQSRVLITADGVMRGAKPIMLKKIADAAVESAAQQGFQVQKVINVLRLNNQSLCPYDWTSRDVTWADAVSGHGTTCPCEWVESEDPLFMLYTSGSTGKPKGVVHTTAGYMIGAKTTFKYTFDYQMGDVFW
;
A
#
# COMPACT_ATOMS: atom_id res chain seq x y z
N ASP A 1 0.98 15.20 -4.38
CA ASP A 1 -0.46 15.58 -4.32
C ASP A 1 -1.40 14.37 -4.23
N SER A 2 -1.48 13.54 -5.28
CA SER A 2 -2.42 12.40 -5.32
C SER A 2 -2.30 11.45 -4.12
N LEU A 3 -1.08 11.06 -3.73
CA LEU A 3 -0.84 10.21 -2.56
C LEU A 3 -1.15 10.94 -1.24
N ALA A 4 -0.74 12.21 -1.11
CA ALA A 4 -0.98 13.01 0.09
C ALA A 4 -2.47 13.16 0.41
N GLY A 5 -3.29 13.47 -0.60
CA GLY A 5 -4.75 13.58 -0.43
C GLY A 5 -5.39 12.28 0.06
N ARG A 6 -4.88 11.12 -0.37
CA ARG A 6 -5.36 9.80 0.08
C ARG A 6 -4.92 9.47 1.50
N ILE A 7 -3.68 9.83 1.87
CA ILE A 7 -3.18 9.68 3.25
C ILE A 7 -4.04 10.51 4.21
N LEU A 8 -4.36 11.75 3.82
CA LEU A 8 -5.19 12.65 4.60
C LEU A 8 -6.63 12.13 4.74
N ASP A 9 -7.25 11.70 3.65
CA ASP A 9 -8.64 11.23 3.68
C ASP A 9 -8.78 9.92 4.49
N ALA A 10 -7.83 8.98 4.33
CA ALA A 10 -7.82 7.72 5.08
C ALA A 10 -7.28 7.86 6.53
N GLN A 11 -6.69 9.01 6.89
CA GLN A 11 -5.98 9.21 8.16
C GLN A 11 -4.92 8.11 8.42
N SER A 12 -4.18 7.71 7.37
CA SER A 12 -3.23 6.59 7.42
C SER A 12 -1.93 6.97 8.15
N ARG A 13 -1.70 6.39 9.34
CA ARG A 13 -0.50 6.68 10.16
C ARG A 13 0.76 5.92 9.75
N VAL A 14 0.62 4.87 8.96
CA VAL A 14 1.73 4.06 8.45
C VAL A 14 1.65 4.00 6.93
N LEU A 15 2.79 4.19 6.27
CA LEU A 15 2.93 4.05 4.82
C LEU A 15 3.92 2.92 4.52
N ILE A 16 3.54 1.98 3.67
CA ILE A 16 4.46 0.97 3.14
C ILE A 16 4.78 1.34 1.69
N THR A 17 6.06 1.42 1.36
CA THR A 17 6.55 1.77 0.02
C THR A 17 7.86 1.01 -0.28
N ALA A 18 8.49 1.32 -1.40
CA ALA A 18 9.84 0.87 -1.73
C ALA A 18 10.77 2.06 -2.00
N ASP A 19 12.08 1.80 -2.02
CA ASP A 19 13.08 2.77 -2.47
C ASP A 19 12.79 3.25 -3.90
N GLY A 20 12.59 2.29 -4.81
CA GLY A 20 12.17 2.52 -6.19
C GLY A 20 11.85 1.23 -6.92
N VAL A 21 11.44 1.36 -8.18
CA VAL A 21 11.19 0.22 -9.08
C VAL A 21 11.65 0.55 -10.49
N MET A 22 12.01 -0.46 -11.28
CA MET A 22 12.16 -0.29 -12.73
C MET A 22 10.80 -0.45 -13.40
N ARG A 23 10.41 0.53 -14.22
CA ARG A 23 9.29 0.39 -15.16
C ARG A 23 9.85 0.46 -16.58
N GLY A 24 10.02 -0.70 -17.20
CA GLY A 24 10.86 -0.84 -18.39
C GLY A 24 12.31 -0.47 -18.07
N ALA A 25 12.93 0.36 -18.91
CA ALA A 25 14.31 0.81 -18.71
C ALA A 25 14.46 1.99 -17.73
N LYS A 26 13.37 2.57 -17.21
CA LYS A 26 13.41 3.78 -16.38
C LYS A 26 13.12 3.49 -14.91
N PRO A 27 13.91 4.04 -13.97
CA PRO A 27 13.60 3.96 -12.55
C PRO A 27 12.44 4.90 -12.19
N ILE A 28 11.57 4.46 -11.29
CA ILE A 28 10.58 5.26 -10.58
C ILE A 28 11.04 5.35 -9.12
N MET A 29 11.35 6.57 -8.68
CA MET A 29 11.85 6.85 -7.33
C MET A 29 10.68 6.92 -6.34
N LEU A 30 10.20 5.76 -5.90
CA LEU A 30 9.02 5.64 -5.05
C LEU A 30 9.20 6.30 -3.68
N LYS A 31 10.39 6.18 -3.07
CA LYS A 31 10.67 6.84 -1.77
C LYS A 31 10.57 8.35 -1.87
N LYS A 32 11.13 8.96 -2.92
CA LYS A 32 11.03 10.41 -3.15
C LYS A 32 9.58 10.88 -3.31
N ILE A 33 8.74 10.08 -4.00
CA ILE A 33 7.31 10.37 -4.14
C ILE A 33 6.59 10.25 -2.79
N ALA A 34 6.94 9.23 -2.01
CA ALA A 34 6.40 9.01 -0.67
C ALA A 34 6.76 10.15 0.29
N ASP A 35 8.02 10.59 0.33
CA ASP A 35 8.48 11.69 1.17
C ASP A 35 7.74 12.99 0.87
N ALA A 36 7.66 13.37 -0.41
CA ALA A 36 6.91 14.56 -0.82
C ALA A 36 5.42 14.47 -0.43
N ALA A 37 4.82 13.27 -0.47
CA ALA A 37 3.44 13.08 -0.06
C ALA A 37 3.25 13.16 1.46
N VAL A 38 4.17 12.59 2.24
CA VAL A 38 4.16 12.66 3.71
C VAL A 38 4.36 14.11 4.18
N GLU A 39 5.29 14.84 3.58
CA GLU A 39 5.52 16.26 3.88
C GLU A 39 4.30 17.12 3.52
N SER A 40 3.67 16.86 2.37
CA SER A 40 2.44 17.54 1.96
C SER A 40 1.27 17.24 2.90
N ALA A 41 1.15 16.01 3.42
CA ALA A 41 0.15 15.66 4.43
C ALA A 41 0.44 16.36 5.77
N ALA A 42 1.72 16.43 6.17
CA ALA A 42 2.17 17.11 7.37
C ALA A 42 1.84 18.62 7.36
N GLN A 43 2.08 19.28 6.22
CA GLN A 43 1.72 20.69 6.00
C GLN A 43 0.21 20.93 6.09
N GLN A 44 -0.61 19.90 5.83
CA GLN A 44 -2.07 19.94 5.95
C GLN A 44 -2.57 19.45 7.32
N GLY A 45 -1.67 19.27 8.30
CA GLY A 45 -2.01 18.97 9.68
C GLY A 45 -2.11 17.48 10.04
N PHE A 46 -1.70 16.57 9.14
CA PHE A 46 -1.73 15.13 9.42
C PHE A 46 -0.33 14.51 9.33
N GLN A 47 0.10 13.88 10.44
CA GLN A 47 1.45 13.31 10.54
C GLN A 47 1.46 11.79 10.36
N VAL A 48 2.19 11.33 9.34
CA VAL A 48 2.52 9.91 9.17
C VAL A 48 3.61 9.55 10.17
N GLN A 49 3.37 8.51 10.97
CA GLN A 49 4.24 8.12 12.08
C GLN A 49 5.40 7.24 11.63
N LYS A 50 5.14 6.33 10.68
CA LYS A 50 6.13 5.40 10.16
C LYS A 50 6.01 5.21 8.66
N VAL A 51 7.16 5.11 8.00
CA VAL A 51 7.26 4.72 6.58
C VAL A 51 8.13 3.48 6.50
N ILE A 52 7.55 2.36 6.10
CA ILE A 52 8.23 1.08 5.92
C ILE A 52 8.69 0.98 4.47
N ASN A 53 9.99 0.80 4.25
CA ASN A 53 10.62 0.87 2.94
C ASN A 53 11.21 -0.48 2.54
N VAL A 54 10.67 -1.08 1.50
CA VAL A 54 11.27 -2.24 0.84
C VAL A 54 12.44 -1.76 -0.03
N LEU A 55 13.65 -2.29 0.18
CA LEU A 55 14.81 -2.01 -0.66
C LEU A 55 14.77 -2.87 -1.93
N ARG A 56 13.96 -2.45 -2.91
CA ARG A 56 13.68 -3.20 -4.13
C ARG A 56 14.77 -3.04 -5.18
N LEU A 57 15.30 -1.82 -5.36
CA LEU A 57 16.45 -1.58 -6.24
C LEU A 57 17.76 -1.68 -5.48
N ASN A 58 17.76 -1.25 -4.22
CA ASN A 58 18.91 -1.20 -3.32
C ASN A 58 20.16 -0.57 -3.97
N ASN A 59 19.94 0.51 -4.73
CA ASN A 59 20.99 1.20 -5.47
C ASN A 59 20.76 2.71 -5.39
N GLN A 60 21.42 3.36 -4.43
CA GLN A 60 21.28 4.79 -4.19
C GLN A 60 21.81 5.65 -5.34
N SER A 61 22.76 5.16 -6.13
CA SER A 61 23.24 5.86 -7.33
C SER A 61 22.16 5.92 -8.42
N LEU A 62 21.35 4.87 -8.54
CA LEU A 62 20.24 4.80 -9.49
C LEU A 62 18.97 5.47 -8.97
N CYS A 63 18.71 5.34 -7.67
CA CYS A 63 17.53 5.86 -7.00
C CYS A 63 17.96 6.52 -5.68
N PRO A 64 18.36 7.80 -5.70
CA PRO A 64 18.75 8.52 -4.49
C PRO A 64 17.57 8.67 -3.54
N TYR A 65 17.81 8.42 -2.26
CA TYR A 65 16.85 8.63 -1.18
C TYR A 65 17.60 8.96 0.11
N ASP A 66 16.93 9.70 0.97
CA ASP A 66 17.44 10.03 2.31
C ASP A 66 16.55 9.36 3.36
N TRP A 67 17.19 8.91 4.43
CA TRP A 67 16.50 8.34 5.59
C TRP A 67 16.20 9.41 6.63
N THR A 68 15.01 9.33 7.21
CA THR A 68 14.57 10.17 8.31
C THR A 68 14.19 9.30 9.51
N SER A 69 13.95 9.90 10.68
CA SER A 69 13.60 9.17 11.91
C SER A 69 12.25 8.41 11.85
N ARG A 70 11.39 8.75 10.87
CA ARG A 70 10.12 8.02 10.59
C ARG A 70 10.33 6.79 9.72
N ASP A 71 11.45 6.68 9.01
CA ASP A 71 11.70 5.60 8.06
C ASP A 71 12.24 4.36 8.77
N VAL A 72 11.78 3.20 8.33
CA VAL A 72 12.32 1.89 8.70
C VAL A 72 12.42 1.03 7.44
N THR A 73 13.48 0.23 7.31
CA THR A 73 13.55 -0.72 6.19
C THR A 73 12.62 -1.89 6.48
N TRP A 74 12.09 -2.54 5.43
CA TRP A 74 11.30 -3.76 5.60
C TRP A 74 12.10 -4.84 6.35
N ALA A 75 13.39 -5.00 6.02
CA ALA A 75 14.26 -5.97 6.65
C ALA A 75 14.35 -5.74 8.17
N ASP A 76 14.53 -4.48 8.61
CA ASP A 76 14.58 -4.14 10.03
C ASP A 76 13.21 -4.31 10.70
N ALA A 77 12.12 -3.93 10.01
CA ALA A 77 10.76 -4.01 10.53
C ALA A 77 10.33 -5.45 10.81
N VAL A 78 10.75 -6.41 9.98
CA VAL A 78 10.40 -7.83 10.15
C VAL A 78 11.46 -8.62 10.92
N SER A 79 12.67 -8.09 11.07
CA SER A 79 13.75 -8.74 11.82
C SER A 79 13.31 -9.07 13.25
N GLY A 80 13.66 -10.27 13.73
CA GLY A 80 13.31 -10.74 15.07
C GLY A 80 11.86 -11.19 15.26
N HIS A 81 10.99 -11.06 14.24
CA HIS A 81 9.62 -11.57 14.29
C HIS A 81 9.54 -12.99 13.75
N GLY A 82 8.58 -13.78 14.27
CA GLY A 82 8.32 -15.15 13.81
C GLY A 82 7.65 -15.19 12.43
N THR A 83 7.62 -16.37 11.83
CA THR A 83 6.90 -16.65 10.56
C THR A 83 5.43 -16.98 10.77
N THR A 84 4.97 -16.99 12.03
CA THR A 84 3.57 -17.22 12.41
C THR A 84 3.01 -15.98 13.09
N CYS A 85 1.82 -15.59 12.66
CA CYS A 85 1.04 -14.51 13.26
C CYS A 85 -0.40 -15.02 13.38
N PRO A 86 -1.02 -15.02 14.57
CA PRO A 86 -2.42 -15.41 14.69
C PRO A 86 -3.30 -14.45 13.88
N CYS A 87 -4.34 -14.98 13.23
CA CYS A 87 -5.31 -14.14 12.54
C CYS A 87 -6.17 -13.38 13.56
N GLU A 88 -6.37 -12.09 13.31
CA GLU A 88 -7.38 -11.32 14.03
C GLU A 88 -8.77 -11.71 13.53
N TRP A 89 -9.69 -11.98 14.44
CA TRP A 89 -11.07 -12.31 14.10
C TRP A 89 -11.85 -11.03 13.87
N VAL A 90 -12.55 -10.95 12.74
CA VAL A 90 -13.34 -9.79 12.33
C VAL A 90 -14.75 -10.22 11.94
N GLU A 91 -15.70 -9.30 12.08
CA GLU A 91 -17.07 -9.51 11.65
C GLU A 91 -17.20 -9.44 10.12
N SER A 92 -18.31 -9.96 9.60
CA SER A 92 -18.53 -10.01 8.15
C SER A 92 -18.50 -8.63 7.47
N GLU A 93 -19.02 -7.62 8.17
CA GLU A 93 -19.13 -6.23 7.68
C GLU A 93 -17.97 -5.33 8.13
N ASP A 94 -16.94 -5.89 8.79
CA ASP A 94 -15.76 -5.10 9.11
C ASP A 94 -15.02 -4.69 7.83
N PRO A 95 -14.49 -3.44 7.74
CA PRO A 95 -13.76 -2.96 6.57
C PRO A 95 -12.51 -3.80 6.27
N LEU A 96 -12.39 -4.29 5.05
CA LEU A 96 -11.22 -5.05 4.59
C LEU A 96 -10.16 -4.12 3.97
N PHE A 97 -10.58 -3.26 3.05
CA PHE A 97 -9.72 -2.26 2.43
C PHE A 97 -10.52 -1.07 1.90
N MET A 98 -9.78 0.01 1.63
CA MET A 98 -10.25 1.18 0.92
C MET A 98 -9.48 1.34 -0.40
N LEU A 99 -10.20 1.44 -1.52
CA LEU A 99 -9.63 1.67 -2.84
C LEU A 99 -10.11 3.00 -3.41
N TYR A 100 -9.17 3.92 -3.61
CA TYR A 100 -9.46 5.23 -4.14
C TYR A 100 -9.64 5.22 -5.65
N THR A 101 -10.77 5.73 -6.12
CA THR A 101 -11.06 5.91 -7.55
C THR A 101 -11.10 7.38 -7.94
N SER A 102 -10.81 7.70 -9.20
CA SER A 102 -10.98 9.04 -9.74
C SER A 102 -12.47 9.33 -9.92
N GLY A 103 -13.05 10.11 -9.00
CA GLY A 103 -14.42 10.59 -9.12
C GLY A 103 -14.53 11.73 -10.14
N SER A 104 -15.72 11.93 -10.70
CA SER A 104 -16.03 13.05 -11.61
C SER A 104 -15.89 14.43 -10.97
N THR A 105 -15.92 14.50 -9.64
CA THR A 105 -15.95 15.74 -8.84
C THR A 105 -14.57 16.18 -8.32
N GLY A 106 -13.47 15.67 -8.89
CA GLY A 106 -12.09 16.11 -8.60
C GLY A 106 -11.48 15.61 -7.28
N LYS A 107 -12.28 15.39 -6.22
CA LYS A 107 -11.82 14.73 -4.99
C LYS A 107 -11.85 13.20 -5.14
N PRO A 108 -10.76 12.48 -4.83
CA PRO A 108 -10.73 11.02 -4.90
C PRO A 108 -11.68 10.42 -3.86
N LYS A 109 -12.44 9.39 -4.24
CA LYS A 109 -13.40 8.71 -3.34
C LYS A 109 -12.81 7.39 -2.88
N GLY A 110 -12.65 7.23 -1.56
CA GLY A 110 -12.23 5.98 -0.95
C GLY A 110 -13.39 4.97 -0.90
N VAL A 111 -13.46 4.06 -1.88
CA VAL A 111 -14.48 3.00 -1.89
C VAL A 111 -14.07 1.96 -0.85
N VAL A 112 -14.95 1.69 0.11
CA VAL A 112 -14.73 0.70 1.16
C VAL A 112 -15.37 -0.62 0.76
N HIS A 113 -14.63 -1.71 0.91
CA HIS A 113 -15.14 -3.07 0.79
C HIS A 113 -15.10 -3.77 2.16
N THR A 114 -16.18 -4.46 2.51
CA THR A 114 -16.25 -5.26 3.74
C THR A 114 -15.72 -6.67 3.52
N THR A 115 -15.37 -7.33 4.62
CA THR A 115 -14.56 -8.55 4.62
C THR A 115 -15.25 -9.74 3.96
N ALA A 116 -16.38 -10.22 4.48
CA ALA A 116 -16.97 -11.48 4.01
C ALA A 116 -17.50 -11.37 2.57
N GLY A 117 -18.28 -10.32 2.29
CA GLY A 117 -18.88 -10.11 0.97
C GLY A 117 -17.85 -10.00 -0.15
N TYR A 118 -16.78 -9.23 0.07
CA TYR A 118 -15.72 -9.09 -0.92
C TYR A 118 -14.99 -10.42 -1.18
N MET A 119 -14.59 -11.14 -0.13
CA MET A 119 -13.85 -12.40 -0.27
C MET A 119 -14.68 -13.48 -0.99
N ILE A 120 -15.96 -13.63 -0.63
CA ILE A 120 -16.87 -14.58 -1.29
C ILE A 120 -17.07 -14.17 -2.75
N GLY A 121 -17.33 -12.90 -3.01
CA GLY A 121 -17.50 -12.36 -4.36
C GLY A 121 -16.29 -12.62 -5.24
N ALA A 122 -15.09 -12.24 -4.78
CA ALA A 122 -13.83 -12.45 -5.49
C ALA A 122 -13.57 -13.94 -5.76
N LYS A 123 -13.77 -14.82 -4.78
CA LYS A 123 -13.57 -16.26 -4.97
C LYS A 123 -14.58 -16.87 -5.94
N THR A 124 -15.83 -16.43 -5.89
CA THR A 124 -16.92 -16.94 -6.72
C THR A 124 -16.69 -16.56 -8.18
N THR A 125 -16.46 -15.28 -8.47
CA THR A 125 -16.17 -14.84 -9.85
C THR A 125 -14.87 -15.43 -10.35
N PHE A 126 -13.84 -15.53 -9.50
CA PHE A 126 -12.59 -16.17 -9.89
C PHE A 126 -12.81 -17.63 -10.33
N LYS A 127 -13.57 -18.39 -9.55
CA LYS A 127 -13.89 -19.79 -9.85
C LYS A 127 -14.75 -19.94 -11.11
N TYR A 128 -15.85 -19.19 -11.23
CA TYR A 128 -16.86 -19.47 -12.25
C TYR A 128 -16.69 -18.66 -13.54
N THR A 129 -16.08 -17.48 -13.49
CA THR A 129 -15.85 -16.65 -14.68
C THR A 129 -14.56 -17.01 -15.40
N PHE A 130 -13.48 -17.24 -14.66
CA PHE A 130 -12.21 -17.70 -15.24
C PHE A 130 -12.10 -19.22 -15.30
N ASP A 131 -13.16 -19.94 -14.87
CA ASP A 131 -13.23 -21.41 -14.81
C ASP A 131 -12.02 -22.06 -14.13
N TYR A 132 -11.49 -21.40 -13.09
CA TYR A 132 -10.26 -21.83 -12.43
C TYR A 132 -10.40 -23.25 -11.88
N GLN A 133 -9.48 -24.12 -12.29
CA GLN A 133 -9.27 -25.46 -11.77
C GLN A 133 -8.03 -25.53 -10.88
N MET A 134 -8.02 -26.51 -9.97
CA MET A 134 -6.87 -26.72 -9.09
C MET A 134 -5.63 -27.06 -9.93
N GLY A 135 -4.59 -26.24 -9.78
CA GLY A 135 -3.35 -26.37 -10.55
C GLY A 135 -3.23 -25.40 -11.72
N ASP A 136 -4.31 -24.70 -12.07
CA ASP A 136 -4.24 -23.64 -13.08
C ASP A 136 -3.35 -22.49 -12.59
N VAL A 137 -2.72 -21.82 -13.56
CA VAL A 137 -1.95 -20.60 -13.34
C VAL A 137 -2.74 -19.42 -13.87
N PHE A 138 -3.12 -18.51 -12.99
CA PHE A 138 -3.76 -17.24 -13.36
C PHE A 138 -2.69 -16.14 -13.48
N TRP A 139 -2.69 -15.42 -14.59
CA TRP A 139 -1.82 -14.27 -14.86
C TRP A 139 -2.64 -13.09 -15.37
#